data_AF-A0A852A6N2-F1
#
_entry.id   AF-A0A852A6N2-F1
#
_cell.length_a   1.000
_cell.length_b   1.000
_cell.length_c   1.000
_cell.angle_alpha   90.00
_cell.angle_beta   90.00
_cell.angle_gamma   90.00
#
_symmetry.space_group_name_H-M   'P 1'
#
loop_
_entity.id
_entity.type
_entity.pdbx_description
1 polymer ?
#
loop_
_entity_poly.entity_id
_entity_poly.type
_entity_poly.pdbx_seq_one_letter_code
_entity_poly.pdbx_strand_id
1 'polypeptide(L)'
;MSGGRFDFDDGGAYCGGWEGGKAHGHGICTGPKGQGEYSGSWNYGFEVVGIYTWPSGNTYEGYWSQGKRHGLGIETKGRWVYRGEWTHGFKGRYGARQSMSSGAKYEGTWNNGLQDGYGTETYADGGTYQGQFTNGMRHGYGVRQSVPYGMASVVRSPLRTSLSSLRSEHSNGTLPQQDSPAANAESLPLSPTITRGGFALSLYADAEAAKAKKGGLFRRGSLLGKLKKSESKSSLASQKSRVSFLKSESGISSAASDATSTVSLGEGAEGEEYTPFESDIDATTTETYMGEWKNDKRAGFGVSERSSGLKYEGEWLDNLRHGYGCTTLPDGKKEEGKYRHNVLVKGMKKRVIPLKSAKIRQKVDRSVEGAQRAAAIARQKSEIAASRTAHAKAKAEGSEQAAQAANNESGIARMMARELSPDFYQPG
;
A
#
# COMPACT_ATOMS: atom_id res chain seq x y z
N MET A 1 -43.28 24.68 -13.45
CA MET A 1 -41.88 24.89 -13.86
C MET A 1 -41.84 24.89 -15.37
N SER A 2 -41.18 25.87 -15.99
CA SER A 2 -40.91 25.82 -17.43
C SER A 2 -39.64 25.01 -17.63
N GLY A 3 -39.66 24.04 -18.53
CA GLY A 3 -38.48 23.26 -18.91
C GLY A 3 -37.96 23.75 -20.27
N GLY A 4 -36.67 23.61 -20.52
CA GLY A 4 -36.11 23.95 -21.82
C GLY A 4 -34.61 23.67 -21.93
N ARG A 5 -34.12 23.79 -23.16
CA ARG A 5 -32.70 23.75 -23.50
C ARG A 5 -32.16 25.18 -23.66
N PHE A 6 -30.93 25.38 -23.20
CA PHE A 6 -30.15 26.59 -23.39
C PHE A 6 -28.74 26.20 -23.80
N ASP A 7 -28.27 26.74 -24.93
CA ASP A 7 -26.91 26.53 -25.41
C ASP A 7 -26.02 27.70 -24.98
N PHE A 8 -24.84 27.40 -24.43
CA PHE A 8 -23.87 28.40 -24.00
C PHE A 8 -22.91 28.73 -25.15
N ASP A 9 -22.41 29.98 -25.19
CA ASP A 9 -21.46 30.45 -26.21
C ASP A 9 -20.12 29.68 -26.19
N ASP A 10 -19.82 29.00 -25.07
CA ASP A 10 -18.61 28.21 -24.86
C ASP A 10 -18.70 26.77 -25.40
N GLY A 11 -19.84 26.42 -26.02
CA GLY A 11 -20.14 25.11 -26.59
C GLY A 11 -20.68 24.09 -25.58
N GLY A 12 -20.94 24.49 -24.33
CA GLY A 12 -21.75 23.72 -23.40
C GLY A 12 -23.25 23.92 -23.63
N ALA A 13 -24.08 23.17 -22.91
CA ALA A 13 -25.52 23.36 -22.91
C ALA A 13 -26.16 22.90 -21.60
N TYR A 14 -27.27 23.52 -21.23
CA TYR A 14 -28.14 23.08 -20.16
C TYR A 14 -29.48 22.59 -20.74
N CYS A 15 -29.98 21.46 -20.27
CA CYS A 15 -31.32 20.96 -20.59
C CYS A 15 -32.01 20.51 -19.31
N GLY A 16 -33.09 21.20 -18.91
CA GLY A 16 -33.78 20.92 -17.66
C GLY A 16 -34.79 21.99 -17.26
N GLY A 17 -35.13 22.00 -15.97
CA GLY A 17 -36.08 22.94 -15.38
C GLY A 17 -35.52 24.35 -15.14
N TRP A 18 -36.40 25.34 -15.23
CA TRP A 18 -36.09 26.74 -15.01
C TRP A 18 -37.07 27.37 -14.00
N GLU A 19 -36.52 28.17 -13.09
CA GLU A 19 -37.27 29.01 -12.17
C GLU A 19 -36.54 30.35 -11.96
N GLY A 20 -37.27 31.46 -12.09
CA GLY A 20 -36.68 32.80 -11.92
C GLY A 20 -35.52 33.10 -12.88
N GLY A 21 -35.53 32.54 -14.09
CA GLY A 21 -34.44 32.67 -15.07
C GLY A 21 -33.17 31.89 -14.71
N LYS A 22 -33.23 30.97 -13.75
CA LYS A 22 -32.11 30.14 -13.31
C LYS A 22 -32.46 28.66 -13.40
N ALA A 23 -31.44 27.82 -13.59
CA ALA A 23 -31.59 26.36 -13.55
C ALA A 23 -32.18 25.94 -12.19
N HIS A 24 -33.27 25.17 -12.21
CA HIS A 24 -33.97 24.74 -11.00
C HIS A 24 -34.68 23.40 -11.23
N GLY A 25 -34.76 22.55 -10.22
CA GLY A 25 -35.35 21.23 -10.33
C GLY A 25 -34.31 20.23 -10.84
N HIS A 26 -34.55 19.57 -11.97
CA HIS A 26 -33.66 18.54 -12.50
C HIS A 26 -33.16 18.97 -13.88
N GLY A 27 -31.91 18.61 -14.20
CA GLY A 27 -31.36 18.94 -15.50
C GLY A 27 -29.94 18.43 -15.71
N ILE A 28 -29.54 18.47 -16.97
CA ILE A 28 -28.20 18.12 -17.43
C ILE A 28 -27.49 19.38 -17.87
N CYS A 29 -26.23 19.54 -17.47
CA CYS A 29 -25.34 20.61 -17.93
C CYS A 29 -24.06 20.01 -18.48
N THR A 30 -23.70 20.33 -19.73
CA THR A 30 -22.42 19.98 -20.32
C THR A 30 -21.46 21.17 -20.22
N GLY A 31 -20.21 20.88 -19.87
CA GLY A 31 -19.16 21.89 -19.78
C GLY A 31 -18.67 22.38 -21.15
N PRO A 32 -17.94 23.52 -21.17
CA PRO A 32 -17.41 24.12 -22.38
C PRO A 32 -16.68 23.11 -23.27
N LYS A 33 -16.99 23.07 -24.57
CA LYS A 33 -16.37 22.15 -25.54
C LYS A 33 -16.35 20.67 -25.09
N GLY A 34 -17.35 20.23 -24.34
CA GLY A 34 -17.44 18.85 -23.86
C GLY A 34 -16.51 18.52 -22.69
N GLN A 35 -16.15 19.49 -21.84
CA GLN A 35 -15.26 19.30 -20.68
C GLN A 35 -15.85 18.45 -19.52
N GLY A 36 -16.99 17.81 -19.74
CA GLY A 36 -17.67 16.93 -18.78
C GLY A 36 -19.16 17.22 -18.76
N GLU A 37 -19.89 16.40 -18.01
CA GLU A 37 -21.34 16.51 -17.86
C GLU A 37 -21.71 16.42 -16.38
N TYR A 38 -22.56 17.33 -15.92
CA TYR A 38 -23.32 17.17 -14.68
C TYR A 38 -24.75 16.75 -15.01
N SER A 39 -25.28 15.76 -14.29
CA SER A 39 -26.68 15.36 -14.34
C SER A 39 -27.22 15.17 -12.93
N GLY A 40 -28.27 15.92 -12.57
CA GLY A 40 -28.88 15.83 -11.25
C GLY A 40 -29.80 17.00 -10.92
N SER A 41 -29.91 17.28 -9.62
CA SER A 41 -30.73 18.36 -9.08
C SER A 41 -30.02 19.71 -9.06
N TRP A 42 -30.83 20.75 -9.20
CA TRP A 42 -30.46 22.16 -9.30
C TRP A 42 -31.35 23.00 -8.39
N ASN A 43 -30.75 24.00 -7.73
CA ASN A 43 -31.47 24.97 -6.94
C ASN A 43 -30.97 26.39 -7.27
N TYR A 44 -31.77 27.14 -8.04
CA TYR A 44 -31.49 28.52 -8.42
C TYR A 44 -30.08 28.73 -9.00
N GLY A 45 -29.69 27.86 -9.93
CA GLY A 45 -28.42 27.91 -10.66
C GLY A 45 -27.28 27.11 -10.02
N PHE A 46 -27.50 26.45 -8.89
CA PHE A 46 -26.47 25.65 -8.21
C PHE A 46 -26.82 24.17 -8.16
N GLU A 47 -25.82 23.33 -8.39
CA GLU A 47 -25.89 21.89 -8.22
C GLU A 47 -26.12 21.53 -6.74
N VAL A 48 -26.96 20.54 -6.48
CA VAL A 48 -27.28 20.08 -5.12
C VAL A 48 -26.89 18.61 -4.93
N VAL A 49 -27.45 17.71 -5.73
CA VAL A 49 -27.16 16.27 -5.70
C VAL A 49 -27.15 15.76 -7.13
N GLY A 50 -26.07 15.08 -7.53
CA GLY A 50 -25.97 14.58 -8.89
C GLY A 50 -24.65 13.93 -9.19
N ILE A 51 -24.55 13.49 -10.44
CA ILE A 51 -23.38 12.83 -11.00
C ILE A 51 -22.65 13.81 -11.89
N TYR A 52 -21.33 13.86 -11.74
CA TYR A 52 -20.47 14.49 -12.72
C TYR A 52 -19.57 13.45 -13.38
N THR A 53 -19.58 13.44 -14.71
CA THR A 53 -18.77 12.55 -15.53
C THR A 53 -17.74 13.39 -16.29
N TRP A 54 -16.46 13.13 -16.01
CA TRP A 54 -15.36 13.75 -16.74
C TRP A 54 -15.18 13.09 -18.11
N PRO A 55 -14.59 13.78 -19.12
CA PRO A 55 -14.31 13.19 -20.44
C PRO A 55 -13.45 11.93 -20.40
N SER A 56 -12.65 11.77 -19.34
CA SER A 56 -11.84 10.58 -19.12
C SER A 56 -12.63 9.36 -18.62
N GLY A 57 -13.94 9.48 -18.40
CA GLY A 57 -14.80 8.47 -17.77
C GLY A 57 -14.66 8.38 -16.24
N ASN A 58 -13.94 9.30 -15.60
CA ASN A 58 -13.99 9.41 -14.14
C ASN A 58 -15.37 9.92 -13.73
N THR A 59 -15.84 9.55 -12.53
CA THR A 59 -17.14 9.99 -12.02
C THR A 59 -17.05 10.52 -10.61
N TYR A 60 -17.95 11.43 -10.28
CA TYR A 60 -18.26 11.82 -8.92
C TYR A 60 -19.76 11.77 -8.71
N GLU A 61 -20.19 11.08 -7.67
CA GLU A 61 -21.59 10.83 -7.35
C GLU A 61 -21.82 11.29 -5.92
N GLY A 62 -22.64 12.33 -5.72
CA GLY A 62 -22.95 12.79 -4.37
C GLY A 62 -23.42 14.23 -4.31
N TYR A 63 -23.12 14.88 -3.19
CA TYR A 63 -23.56 16.25 -2.92
C TYR A 63 -22.62 17.31 -3.51
N TRP A 64 -23.21 18.46 -3.79
CA TRP A 64 -22.58 19.62 -4.39
C TRP A 64 -22.93 20.89 -3.61
N SER A 65 -22.03 21.86 -3.65
CA SER A 65 -22.25 23.19 -3.10
C SER A 65 -21.37 24.21 -3.82
N GLN A 66 -21.98 25.27 -4.33
CA GLN A 66 -21.29 26.36 -5.04
C GLN A 66 -20.36 25.85 -6.16
N GLY A 67 -20.87 24.95 -7.02
CA GLY A 67 -20.10 24.37 -8.13
C GLY A 67 -18.95 23.45 -7.70
N LYS A 68 -18.88 23.05 -6.43
CA LYS A 68 -17.82 22.18 -5.91
C LYS A 68 -18.41 20.95 -5.23
N ARG A 69 -17.69 19.84 -5.35
CA ARG A 69 -17.96 18.61 -4.58
C ARG A 69 -17.97 18.93 -3.08
N HIS A 70 -19.01 18.52 -2.39
CA HIS A 70 -19.23 18.84 -0.98
C HIS A 70 -19.98 17.71 -0.28
N GLY A 71 -20.00 17.69 1.05
CA GLY A 71 -20.79 16.73 1.81
C GLY A 71 -20.27 15.29 1.66
N LEU A 72 -21.16 14.34 1.44
CA LEU A 72 -20.81 12.95 1.18
C LEU A 72 -20.82 12.65 -0.32
N GLY A 73 -19.90 11.81 -0.77
CA GLY A 73 -19.85 11.42 -2.17
C GLY A 73 -18.78 10.38 -2.50
N ILE A 74 -18.94 9.79 -3.67
CA ILE A 74 -18.08 8.76 -4.22
C ILE A 74 -17.36 9.32 -5.45
N GLU A 75 -16.02 9.22 -5.48
CA GLU A 75 -15.21 9.54 -6.66
C GLU A 75 -14.63 8.23 -7.21
N THR A 76 -14.93 7.93 -8.47
CA THR A 76 -14.28 6.88 -9.24
C THR A 76 -13.25 7.52 -10.17
N LYS A 77 -11.97 7.20 -9.93
CA LYS A 77 -10.84 7.76 -10.69
C LYS A 77 -9.88 6.66 -11.13
N GLY A 78 -9.91 6.30 -12.41
CA GLY A 78 -9.13 5.20 -12.95
C GLY A 78 -9.42 3.87 -12.23
N ARG A 79 -8.41 3.31 -11.54
CA ARG A 79 -8.55 2.05 -10.78
C ARG A 79 -8.88 2.24 -9.31
N TRP A 80 -9.30 3.44 -8.91
CA TRP A 80 -9.50 3.81 -7.51
C TRP A 80 -10.90 4.35 -7.29
N VAL A 81 -11.48 3.95 -6.16
CA VAL A 81 -12.72 4.54 -5.65
C VAL A 81 -12.43 5.17 -4.30
N TYR A 82 -12.87 6.40 -4.11
CA TYR A 82 -12.92 7.07 -2.82
C TYR A 82 -14.37 7.25 -2.40
N ARG A 83 -14.68 6.92 -1.14
CA ARG A 83 -15.99 7.11 -0.51
C ARG A 83 -15.79 7.89 0.78
N GLY A 84 -16.46 9.01 0.94
CA GLY A 84 -16.40 9.74 2.20
C GLY A 84 -16.78 11.20 2.08
N GLU A 85 -16.24 11.97 3.01
CA GLU A 85 -16.50 13.39 3.09
C GLU A 85 -15.77 14.18 2.01
N TRP A 86 -16.37 15.31 1.63
CA TRP A 86 -15.92 16.30 0.68
C TRP A 86 -16.16 17.70 1.23
N THR A 87 -15.20 18.60 1.03
CA THR A 87 -15.29 19.97 1.51
C THR A 87 -14.59 20.88 0.51
N HIS A 88 -15.35 21.78 -0.11
CA HIS A 88 -14.86 22.73 -1.11
C HIS A 88 -14.06 22.09 -2.25
N GLY A 89 -14.50 20.94 -2.74
CA GLY A 89 -13.86 20.22 -3.86
C GLY A 89 -12.73 19.28 -3.46
N PHE A 90 -12.30 19.29 -2.18
CA PHE A 90 -11.27 18.41 -1.64
C PHE A 90 -11.87 17.28 -0.80
N LYS A 91 -11.14 16.17 -0.69
CA LYS A 91 -11.48 15.10 0.25
C LYS A 91 -11.51 15.70 1.66
N GLY A 92 -12.66 15.54 2.33
CA GLY A 92 -12.92 15.98 3.69
C GLY A 92 -12.14 15.15 4.72
N ARG A 93 -12.47 15.30 6.00
CA ARG A 93 -11.65 14.71 7.08
C ARG A 93 -11.68 13.19 7.07
N TYR A 94 -12.81 12.56 6.79
CA TYR A 94 -12.96 11.11 6.89
C TYR A 94 -13.37 10.47 5.57
N GLY A 95 -12.71 9.38 5.21
CA GLY A 95 -13.08 8.61 4.03
C GLY A 95 -12.28 7.33 3.86
N ALA A 96 -12.77 6.49 2.96
CA ALA A 96 -12.18 5.23 2.56
C ALA A 96 -11.74 5.31 1.10
N ARG A 97 -10.52 4.86 0.80
CA ARG A 97 -10.03 4.67 -0.56
C ARG A 97 -9.77 3.20 -0.82
N GLN A 98 -10.20 2.70 -1.97
CA GLN A 98 -10.11 1.29 -2.32
C GLN A 98 -9.65 1.12 -3.76
N SER A 99 -8.82 0.09 -3.99
CA SER A 99 -8.50 -0.38 -5.33
C SER A 99 -9.67 -1.12 -5.95
N MET A 100 -9.97 -0.85 -7.21
CA MET A 100 -10.91 -1.67 -7.98
C MET A 100 -10.27 -2.97 -8.49
N SER A 101 -8.94 -2.99 -8.63
CA SER A 101 -8.19 -4.12 -9.20
C SER A 101 -7.42 -4.94 -8.17
N SER A 102 -7.44 -4.57 -6.89
CA SER A 102 -6.74 -5.29 -5.82
C SER A 102 -7.48 -5.20 -4.50
N GLY A 103 -7.07 -6.00 -3.51
CA GLY A 103 -7.59 -5.89 -2.13
C GLY A 103 -7.12 -4.65 -1.36
N ALA A 104 -6.26 -3.81 -1.96
CA ALA A 104 -5.64 -2.69 -1.26
C ALA A 104 -6.67 -1.60 -0.90
N LYS A 105 -6.64 -1.16 0.36
CA LYS A 105 -7.64 -0.29 0.96
C LYS A 105 -7.01 0.59 2.04
N TYR A 106 -7.51 1.81 2.17
CA TYR A 106 -7.19 2.73 3.27
C TYR A 106 -8.48 3.30 3.84
N GLU A 107 -8.60 3.31 5.15
CA GLU A 107 -9.68 3.92 5.89
C GLU A 107 -9.10 4.79 7.01
N GLY A 108 -9.48 6.05 7.04
CA GLY A 108 -8.99 6.93 8.09
C GLY A 108 -9.18 8.39 7.78
N THR A 109 -8.28 9.18 8.34
CA THR A 109 -8.31 10.63 8.20
C THR A 109 -7.51 11.13 7.00
N TRP A 110 -8.01 12.22 6.43
CA TRP A 110 -7.43 12.88 5.27
C TRP A 110 -7.22 14.36 5.55
N ASN A 111 -6.19 14.91 4.93
CA ASN A 111 -5.92 16.34 4.90
C ASN A 111 -5.37 16.71 3.53
N ASN A 112 -5.94 17.74 2.89
CA ASN A 112 -5.55 18.21 1.56
C ASN A 112 -5.44 17.08 0.50
N GLY A 113 -6.35 16.10 0.56
CA GLY A 113 -6.37 14.97 -0.37
C GLY A 113 -5.35 13.86 -0.10
N LEU A 114 -4.54 13.98 0.95
CA LEU A 114 -3.57 12.97 1.38
C LEU A 114 -4.01 12.26 2.66
N GLN A 115 -3.51 11.04 2.88
CA GLN A 115 -3.67 10.38 4.19
C GLN A 115 -2.88 11.16 5.24
N ASP A 116 -3.55 11.59 6.30
CA ASP A 116 -2.92 12.37 7.35
C ASP A 116 -3.69 12.21 8.66
N GLY A 117 -2.99 11.96 9.77
CA GLY A 117 -3.59 11.66 11.06
C GLY A 117 -3.54 10.17 11.39
N TYR A 118 -4.69 9.50 11.47
CA TYR A 118 -4.80 8.10 11.89
C TYR A 118 -5.65 7.29 10.92
N GLY A 119 -5.25 6.05 10.66
CA GLY A 119 -6.04 5.15 9.82
C GLY A 119 -5.53 3.72 9.79
N THR A 120 -6.29 2.89 9.08
CA THR A 120 -5.95 1.51 8.76
C THR A 120 -5.68 1.40 7.26
N GLU A 121 -4.53 0.87 6.91
CA GLU A 121 -4.19 0.46 5.55
C GLU A 121 -4.18 -1.07 5.47
N THR A 122 -4.95 -1.62 4.55
CA THR A 122 -4.89 -3.03 4.14
C THR A 122 -4.16 -3.10 2.81
N TYR A 123 -3.09 -3.88 2.72
CA TYR A 123 -2.35 -4.07 1.47
C TYR A 123 -3.06 -5.04 0.53
N ALA A 124 -2.61 -5.09 -0.72
CA ALA A 124 -3.17 -6.01 -1.70
C ALA A 124 -3.01 -7.50 -1.33
N ASP A 125 -2.00 -7.84 -0.52
CA ASP A 125 -1.79 -9.20 0.00
C ASP A 125 -2.71 -9.55 1.18
N GLY A 126 -3.38 -8.58 1.79
CA GLY A 126 -4.24 -8.75 2.98
C GLY A 126 -3.57 -8.37 4.30
N GLY A 127 -2.27 -8.06 4.31
CA GLY A 127 -1.59 -7.55 5.50
C GLY A 127 -2.11 -6.16 5.87
N THR A 128 -1.86 -5.72 7.10
CA THR A 128 -2.41 -4.46 7.61
C THR A 128 -1.37 -3.56 8.25
N TYR A 129 -1.69 -2.28 8.31
CA TYR A 129 -1.08 -1.31 9.21
C TYR A 129 -2.15 -0.43 9.83
N GLN A 130 -2.04 -0.23 11.14
CA GLN A 130 -2.92 0.61 11.93
C GLN A 130 -2.04 1.59 12.72
N GLY A 131 -2.23 2.88 12.48
CA GLY A 131 -1.42 3.87 13.16
C GLY A 131 -1.49 5.23 12.51
N GLN A 132 -0.39 5.95 12.66
CA GLN A 132 -0.27 7.34 12.27
C GLN A 132 0.20 7.50 10.81
N PHE A 133 -0.32 8.54 10.16
CA PHE A 133 0.02 8.93 8.80
C PHE A 133 0.38 10.41 8.76
N THR A 134 1.31 10.75 7.87
CA THR A 134 1.67 12.14 7.58
C THR A 134 1.98 12.25 6.09
N ASN A 135 1.31 13.17 5.39
CA ASN A 135 1.52 13.42 3.96
C ASN A 135 1.50 12.14 3.09
N GLY A 136 0.54 11.26 3.34
CA GLY A 136 0.36 10.01 2.59
C GLY A 136 1.26 8.85 3.02
N MET A 137 2.15 9.04 3.99
CA MET A 137 3.12 8.03 4.45
C MET A 137 2.86 7.61 5.89
N ARG A 138 3.13 6.35 6.22
CA ARG A 138 3.15 5.85 7.60
C ARG A 138 4.27 6.57 8.36
N HIS A 139 3.92 7.14 9.50
CA HIS A 139 4.80 7.99 10.28
C HIS A 139 4.40 7.93 11.75
N GLY A 140 5.30 8.21 12.70
CA GLY A 140 4.97 8.18 14.12
C GLY A 140 4.86 6.75 14.62
N TYR A 141 3.80 6.39 15.34
CA TYR A 141 3.63 5.06 15.92
C TYR A 141 2.53 4.27 15.21
N GLY A 142 2.75 2.96 15.06
CA GLY A 142 1.73 2.08 14.51
C GLY A 142 2.09 0.60 14.58
N VAL A 143 1.06 -0.22 14.39
CA VAL A 143 1.14 -1.67 14.38
C VAL A 143 0.97 -2.16 12.96
N ARG A 144 1.87 -3.02 12.49
CA ARG A 144 1.75 -3.71 11.20
C ARG A 144 1.64 -5.21 11.45
N GLN A 145 0.66 -5.85 10.82
CA GLN A 145 0.51 -7.29 10.81
C GLN A 145 0.69 -7.82 9.38
N SER A 146 1.52 -8.85 9.19
CA SER A 146 1.69 -9.50 7.91
C SER A 146 0.61 -10.56 7.65
N VAL A 147 0.43 -10.91 6.38
CA VAL A 147 -0.14 -12.21 6.02
C VAL A 147 0.81 -13.37 6.38
N PRO A 148 0.33 -14.62 6.39
CA PRO A 148 1.19 -15.79 6.54
C PRO A 148 2.35 -15.82 5.54
N TYR A 149 3.51 -16.33 5.97
CA TYR A 149 4.74 -16.31 5.18
C TYR A 149 4.60 -17.04 3.85
N GLY A 150 3.87 -18.15 3.80
CA GLY A 150 3.57 -18.88 2.56
C GLY A 150 2.79 -18.05 1.54
N MET A 151 1.89 -17.17 2.03
CA MET A 151 1.20 -16.21 1.16
C MET A 151 2.14 -15.08 0.72
N ALA A 152 3.05 -14.63 1.60
CA ALA A 152 4.01 -13.58 1.27
C ALA A 152 5.13 -14.06 0.32
N SER A 153 5.57 -15.32 0.43
CA SER A 153 6.70 -15.89 -0.31
C SER A 153 6.36 -16.25 -1.76
N VAL A 154 5.13 -16.72 -2.02
CA VAL A 154 4.60 -17.00 -3.38
C VAL A 154 4.52 -15.73 -4.24
N VAL A 155 4.61 -14.54 -3.64
CA VAL A 155 4.51 -13.25 -4.33
C VAL A 155 5.87 -12.60 -4.61
N ARG A 156 6.98 -13.35 -4.47
CA ARG A 156 8.32 -12.88 -4.87
C ARG A 156 8.61 -12.97 -6.37
N SER A 157 7.62 -13.34 -7.19
CA SER A 157 7.76 -13.22 -8.65
C SER A 157 7.75 -11.73 -9.05
N PRO A 158 8.71 -11.25 -9.86
CA PRO A 158 8.83 -9.82 -10.25
C PRO A 158 7.61 -9.27 -11.01
N LEU A 159 6.62 -10.12 -11.34
CA LEU A 159 5.38 -9.76 -12.01
C LEU A 159 4.18 -9.57 -11.06
N ARG A 160 4.33 -9.78 -9.74
CA ARG A 160 3.21 -9.70 -8.79
C ARG A 160 3.54 -8.75 -7.62
N THR A 161 2.96 -7.56 -7.65
CA THR A 161 3.24 -6.45 -6.72
C THR A 161 2.48 -6.55 -5.38
N SER A 162 2.71 -7.58 -4.55
CA SER A 162 1.93 -7.82 -3.29
C SER A 162 1.99 -6.69 -2.26
N LEU A 163 3.09 -5.94 -2.22
CA LEU A 163 3.27 -4.85 -1.26
C LEU A 163 2.78 -3.49 -1.81
N SER A 164 1.93 -3.52 -2.83
CA SER A 164 1.27 -2.32 -3.35
C SER A 164 0.39 -1.71 -2.26
N SER A 165 0.78 -0.51 -1.85
CA SER A 165 0.08 0.32 -0.87
C SER A 165 -0.63 1.47 -1.56
N LEU A 166 -1.64 2.02 -0.89
CA LEU A 166 -2.38 3.18 -1.36
C LEU A 166 -1.62 4.46 -1.00
N ARG A 167 -0.58 4.82 -1.75
CA ARG A 167 0.01 6.17 -1.64
C ARG A 167 -0.89 7.19 -2.32
N SER A 168 -1.17 8.30 -1.66
CA SER A 168 -1.80 9.45 -2.31
C SER A 168 -0.69 10.30 -2.92
N GLU A 169 -0.78 10.50 -4.23
CA GLU A 169 -0.06 11.58 -4.91
C GLU A 169 -0.99 12.80 -4.95
N HIS A 170 -0.43 14.01 -5.01
CA HIS A 170 -1.20 15.24 -5.15
C HIS A 170 -1.94 15.23 -6.50
N SER A 171 -3.09 14.59 -6.55
CA SER A 171 -3.97 14.61 -7.70
C SER A 171 -5.22 15.37 -7.29
N ASN A 172 -5.19 16.69 -7.45
CA ASN A 172 -6.26 17.49 -8.07
C ASN A 172 -6.04 18.99 -7.83
N GLY A 173 -6.02 19.72 -8.93
CA GLY A 173 -6.09 21.17 -9.05
C GLY A 173 -6.08 21.51 -10.53
N THR A 174 -7.25 21.82 -11.08
CA THR A 174 -7.47 22.20 -12.49
C THR A 174 -6.62 23.43 -12.83
N LEU A 175 -5.75 23.32 -13.84
CA LEU A 175 -5.15 24.45 -14.56
C LEU A 175 -5.45 24.23 -16.06
N PRO A 176 -5.83 25.27 -16.81
CA PRO A 176 -6.14 25.14 -18.23
C PRO A 176 -4.83 24.88 -19.00
N GLN A 177 -4.75 23.77 -19.73
CA GLN A 177 -3.61 23.43 -20.55
C GLN A 177 -3.76 24.03 -21.94
N GLN A 178 -2.80 24.88 -22.31
CA GLN A 178 -2.56 25.30 -23.70
C GLN A 178 -2.12 24.09 -24.54
N ASP A 179 -2.80 23.97 -25.69
CA ASP A 179 -2.50 23.31 -26.97
C ASP A 179 -1.25 22.42 -27.10
N SER A 180 -1.46 21.15 -27.46
CA SER A 180 -0.79 20.45 -28.59
C SER A 180 -1.38 19.04 -28.82
N PRO A 181 -1.31 18.50 -30.06
CA PRO A 181 -2.37 17.65 -30.60
C PRO A 181 -2.18 16.13 -30.41
N ALA A 182 -3.34 15.48 -30.42
CA ALA A 182 -3.66 14.07 -30.65
C ALA A 182 -2.50 13.08 -30.88
N ALA A 183 -2.41 12.08 -30.00
CA ALA A 183 -1.84 10.77 -30.29
C ALA A 183 -2.75 9.66 -29.72
N ASN A 184 -2.97 8.67 -30.58
CA ASN A 184 -3.93 7.57 -30.50
C ASN A 184 -4.02 6.81 -29.16
N ALA A 185 -5.24 6.38 -28.88
CA ALA A 185 -5.59 5.43 -27.84
C ALA A 185 -5.18 4.00 -28.26
N GLU A 186 -3.97 3.59 -27.87
CA GLU A 186 -3.62 2.19 -27.62
C GLU A 186 -2.28 2.17 -26.86
N SER A 187 -2.20 1.38 -25.78
CA SER A 187 -1.05 1.21 -24.88
C SER A 187 -0.72 2.37 -23.91
N LEU A 188 -1.50 2.51 -22.83
CA LEU A 188 -1.02 3.22 -21.64
C LEU A 188 -0.03 2.32 -20.87
N PRO A 189 1.19 2.79 -20.55
CA PRO A 189 2.11 2.06 -19.70
C PRO A 189 1.56 2.00 -18.27
N LEU A 190 1.60 0.81 -17.67
CA LEU A 190 1.36 0.57 -16.25
C LEU A 190 2.17 1.59 -15.44
N SER A 191 1.50 2.56 -14.82
CA SER A 191 2.16 3.42 -13.83
C SER A 191 2.77 2.52 -12.74
N PRO A 192 4.07 2.64 -12.43
CA PRO A 192 4.73 1.73 -11.51
C PRO A 192 4.18 1.96 -10.10
N THR A 193 3.44 0.97 -9.59
CA THR A 193 3.07 0.93 -8.18
C THR A 193 4.36 0.85 -7.36
N ILE A 194 4.73 1.93 -6.69
CA ILE A 194 5.93 1.98 -5.85
C ILE A 194 5.76 0.99 -4.69
N THR A 195 6.62 -0.02 -4.64
CA THR A 195 6.62 -1.05 -3.59
C THR A 195 7.09 -0.44 -2.27
N ARG A 196 6.24 -0.44 -1.22
CA ARG A 196 6.68 -0.17 0.16
C ARG A 196 7.50 -1.39 0.61
N GLY A 197 8.82 -1.22 0.70
CA GLY A 197 9.83 -2.30 0.74
C GLY A 197 9.61 -3.45 1.74
N GLY A 198 10.18 -4.62 1.42
CA GLY A 198 9.95 -5.91 2.10
C GLY A 198 10.17 -5.90 3.61
N PHE A 199 9.24 -6.52 4.34
CA PHE A 199 9.12 -6.41 5.79
C PHE A 199 9.56 -7.65 6.57
N ALA A 200 9.76 -8.80 5.92
CA ALA A 200 10.11 -10.02 6.63
C ALA A 200 11.41 -9.81 7.44
N LEU A 201 11.35 -10.07 8.75
CA LEU A 201 12.53 -10.32 9.56
C LEU A 201 13.35 -11.36 8.78
N SER A 202 14.55 -11.01 8.34
CA SER A 202 15.51 -11.98 7.83
C SER A 202 16.53 -12.24 8.91
N LEU A 203 16.81 -13.53 9.18
CA LEU A 203 17.90 -13.92 10.07
C LEU A 203 19.26 -13.60 9.44
N TYR A 204 19.33 -13.52 8.11
CA TYR A 204 20.52 -13.19 7.35
C TYR A 204 20.43 -11.84 6.62
N ALA A 205 21.54 -11.12 6.57
CA ALA A 205 21.69 -9.95 5.71
C ALA A 205 21.77 -10.39 4.25
N ASP A 206 21.02 -9.73 3.39
CA ASP A 206 21.35 -9.69 1.97
C ASP A 206 22.63 -8.85 1.83
N ALA A 207 23.78 -9.54 1.75
CA ALA A 207 25.09 -8.91 1.66
C ALA A 207 25.26 -8.09 0.37
N GLU A 208 24.38 -8.26 -0.63
CA GLU A 208 24.39 -7.47 -1.86
C GLU A 208 23.71 -6.10 -1.70
N ALA A 209 22.68 -5.99 -0.85
CA ALA A 209 21.97 -4.73 -0.61
C ALA A 209 22.83 -3.67 0.10
N ALA A 210 23.95 -4.08 0.72
CA ALA A 210 24.88 -3.19 1.43
C ALA A 210 25.89 -2.47 0.51
N LYS A 211 25.94 -2.78 -0.80
CA LYS A 211 26.75 -2.00 -1.75
C LYS A 211 25.98 -0.78 -2.25
N ALA A 212 25.86 0.23 -1.39
CA ALA A 212 25.50 1.56 -1.83
C ALA A 212 26.50 2.02 -2.92
N LYS A 213 25.98 2.31 -4.13
CA LYS A 213 26.73 2.95 -5.21
C LYS A 213 27.26 4.28 -4.69
N LYS A 214 28.54 4.33 -4.30
CA LYS A 214 29.28 5.58 -4.17
C LYS A 214 29.38 6.21 -5.55
N GLY A 215 28.54 7.20 -5.82
CA GLY A 215 28.77 8.15 -6.91
C GLY A 215 30.05 8.92 -6.61
N GLY A 216 31.11 8.65 -7.38
CA GLY A 216 32.35 9.41 -7.38
C GLY A 216 32.50 10.12 -8.71
N LEU A 217 32.49 11.46 -8.67
CA LEU A 217 32.87 12.32 -9.78
C LEU A 217 34.40 12.30 -9.99
N PHE A 218 34.80 12.40 -11.27
CA PHE A 218 36.12 12.70 -11.85
C PHE A 218 37.27 11.69 -11.74
N ARG A 219 37.70 11.16 -12.90
CA ARG A 219 38.97 11.58 -13.54
C ARG A 219 39.03 11.18 -15.03
N ARG A 220 39.49 12.14 -15.84
CA ARG A 220 39.87 12.04 -17.26
C ARG A 220 41.29 11.45 -17.35
N GLY A 221 41.61 10.63 -18.36
CA GLY A 221 43.00 10.37 -18.76
C GLY A 221 43.34 9.02 -19.40
N SER A 222 43.33 9.00 -20.74
CA SER A 222 44.28 8.35 -21.69
C SER A 222 44.48 6.82 -21.79
N LEU A 223 44.10 6.30 -22.97
CA LEU A 223 44.77 5.38 -23.92
C LEU A 223 45.90 4.44 -23.44
N LEU A 224 45.75 3.12 -23.71
CA LEU A 224 46.52 2.32 -24.70
C LEU A 224 46.27 0.79 -24.54
N GLY A 225 46.08 0.07 -25.67
CA GLY A 225 46.70 -1.26 -25.86
C GLY A 225 45.86 -2.56 -25.85
N LYS A 226 45.33 -2.92 -27.04
CA LYS A 226 45.38 -4.24 -27.76
C LYS A 226 45.01 -5.61 -27.10
N LEU A 227 44.25 -6.38 -27.92
CA LEU A 227 44.20 -7.86 -28.10
C LEU A 227 43.48 -8.67 -26.98
N LYS A 228 42.63 -9.69 -27.21
CA LYS A 228 42.46 -10.68 -28.30
C LYS A 228 40.98 -11.14 -28.39
N LYS A 229 40.62 -11.57 -29.61
CA LYS A 229 39.41 -12.33 -29.99
C LYS A 229 39.62 -13.82 -29.65
N SER A 230 38.61 -14.48 -29.07
CA SER A 230 38.41 -15.92 -29.22
C SER A 230 36.93 -16.25 -29.25
N GLU A 231 36.46 -16.76 -30.39
CA GLU A 231 35.26 -17.59 -30.47
C GLU A 231 35.68 -19.04 -30.24
N SER A 232 34.86 -19.81 -29.54
CA SER A 232 34.71 -21.25 -29.79
C SER A 232 33.33 -21.70 -29.36
N LYS A 233 32.70 -22.44 -30.28
CA LYS A 233 31.36 -23.03 -30.23
C LYS A 233 31.38 -24.38 -29.52
N SER A 234 30.16 -24.90 -29.34
CA SER A 234 29.75 -26.30 -29.10
C SER A 234 29.79 -26.74 -27.63
N SER A 235 28.85 -27.52 -27.10
CA SER A 235 27.58 -28.08 -27.59
C SER A 235 27.02 -28.98 -26.48
N LEU A 236 25.68 -29.15 -26.43
CA LEU A 236 24.97 -30.35 -25.92
C LEU A 236 25.13 -30.60 -24.40
N ALA A 237 24.16 -31.08 -23.64
CA ALA A 237 22.86 -31.67 -23.91
C ALA A 237 22.13 -31.79 -22.56
N SER A 238 20.79 -31.76 -22.61
CA SER A 238 19.90 -32.61 -21.79
C SER A 238 19.89 -32.37 -20.27
N GLN A 239 18.82 -32.53 -19.52
CA GLN A 239 17.46 -32.96 -19.80
C GLN A 239 16.63 -32.64 -18.55
N LYS A 240 15.33 -32.43 -18.77
CA LYS A 240 14.24 -32.82 -17.88
C LYS A 240 14.10 -32.08 -16.55
N SER A 241 13.34 -31.00 -16.67
CA SER A 241 12.11 -30.80 -15.90
C SER A 241 11.45 -32.08 -15.40
N ARG A 242 11.24 -32.18 -14.08
CA ARG A 242 10.08 -32.87 -13.51
C ARG A 242 9.41 -31.95 -12.50
N VAL A 243 8.36 -31.32 -13.01
CA VAL A 243 7.23 -30.81 -12.24
C VAL A 243 6.44 -32.03 -11.76
N SER A 244 6.04 -32.05 -10.49
CA SER A 244 4.92 -32.89 -10.06
C SER A 244 4.06 -32.10 -9.07
N PHE A 245 2.93 -31.63 -9.59
CA PHE A 245 1.78 -31.16 -8.84
C PHE A 245 1.01 -32.35 -8.25
N LEU A 246 0.30 -32.01 -7.17
CA LEU A 246 -0.59 -32.79 -6.31
C LEU A 246 -1.61 -33.68 -7.04
N LYS A 247 -1.96 -34.80 -6.41
CA LYS A 247 -3.36 -35.26 -6.33
C LYS A 247 -3.63 -36.00 -5.00
N SER A 248 -4.79 -35.67 -4.45
CA SER A 248 -5.58 -36.20 -3.32
C SER A 248 -5.72 -37.74 -3.34
N GLU A 249 -6.08 -38.47 -2.28
CA GLU A 249 -7.12 -38.29 -1.25
C GLU A 249 -6.91 -39.28 -0.08
N SER A 250 -7.72 -39.12 0.97
CA SER A 250 -7.92 -39.89 2.22
C SER A 250 -7.64 -41.39 2.28
N GLY A 251 -7.21 -41.88 3.47
CA GLY A 251 -7.45 -43.26 3.91
C GLY A 251 -6.58 -43.79 5.07
N ILE A 252 -7.20 -43.90 6.25
CA ILE A 252 -7.06 -44.96 7.27
C ILE A 252 -5.68 -45.41 7.82
N SER A 253 -5.52 -45.17 9.12
CA SER A 253 -5.11 -46.08 10.21
C SER A 253 -4.06 -47.19 10.02
N SER A 254 -3.07 -47.11 10.94
CA SER A 254 -2.58 -48.13 11.88
C SER A 254 -1.58 -49.22 11.45
N ALA A 255 -0.62 -49.41 12.36
CA ALA A 255 0.16 -50.62 12.65
C ALA A 255 1.15 -51.07 11.56
N ALA A 256 2.29 -51.67 11.86
CA ALA A 256 3.11 -51.87 13.04
C ALA A 256 4.42 -52.48 12.50
N SER A 257 5.48 -52.37 13.31
CA SER A 257 6.56 -53.34 13.44
C SER A 257 7.64 -53.47 12.35
N ASP A 258 8.86 -53.24 12.85
CA ASP A 258 10.02 -54.13 12.84
C ASP A 258 10.66 -54.44 11.47
N ALA A 259 11.85 -53.94 11.18
CA ALA A 259 13.16 -54.29 11.76
C ALA A 259 13.94 -55.01 10.67
N THR A 260 15.12 -54.50 10.33
CA THR A 260 16.35 -55.28 10.21
C THR A 260 17.51 -54.37 9.82
N SER A 261 18.50 -54.42 10.69
CA SER A 261 19.75 -53.69 10.71
C SER A 261 20.67 -54.06 9.54
N THR A 262 21.51 -53.12 9.08
CA THR A 262 22.93 -53.42 8.90
C THR A 262 23.77 -52.20 9.29
N VAL A 263 24.78 -52.50 10.09
CA VAL A 263 25.77 -51.59 10.65
C VAL A 263 26.86 -51.29 9.61
N SER A 264 27.34 -50.06 9.56
CA SER A 264 28.71 -49.80 9.10
C SER A 264 29.32 -48.63 9.86
N LEU A 265 30.52 -48.89 10.36
CA LEU A 265 31.33 -48.13 11.30
C LEU A 265 32.19 -47.13 10.52
N GLY A 266 32.20 -45.87 10.93
CA GLY A 266 33.05 -44.83 10.36
C GLY A 266 33.18 -43.62 11.29
N GLU A 267 34.21 -43.67 12.13
CA GLU A 267 34.67 -42.62 13.05
C GLU A 267 35.34 -41.47 12.27
N GLY A 268 35.03 -40.21 12.58
CA GLY A 268 35.82 -39.09 12.07
C GLY A 268 35.15 -37.71 12.07
N ALA A 269 35.63 -36.88 13.01
CA ALA A 269 35.79 -35.43 12.92
C ALA A 269 34.54 -34.52 13.02
N GLU A 270 34.45 -33.94 14.22
CA GLU A 270 33.92 -32.62 14.54
C GLU A 270 34.08 -31.60 13.39
N GLY A 271 32.98 -31.38 12.69
CA GLY A 271 32.73 -30.16 11.95
C GLY A 271 31.32 -29.73 12.31
N GLU A 272 31.17 -28.78 13.24
CA GLU A 272 29.92 -28.02 13.37
C GLU A 272 29.74 -27.21 12.08
N GLU A 273 29.27 -27.90 11.04
CA GLU A 273 28.75 -27.32 9.83
C GLU A 273 27.47 -26.59 10.25
N TYR A 274 27.57 -25.27 10.44
CA TYR A 274 26.43 -24.39 10.63
C TYR A 274 25.52 -24.57 9.42
N THR A 275 24.52 -25.43 9.56
CA THR A 275 23.39 -25.49 8.65
C THR A 275 22.75 -24.09 8.65
N PRO A 276 22.48 -23.49 7.48
CA PRO A 276 21.86 -22.19 7.42
C PRO A 276 20.56 -22.21 8.22
N PHE A 277 20.51 -21.46 9.32
CA PHE A 277 19.31 -21.22 10.13
C PHE A 277 18.27 -20.35 9.38
N GLU A 278 18.05 -20.61 8.09
CA GLU A 278 16.73 -20.51 7.46
C GLU A 278 16.03 -21.87 7.60
N SER A 279 16.02 -22.43 8.81
CA SER A 279 15.15 -23.57 9.10
C SER A 279 13.72 -23.15 8.78
N ASP A 280 13.15 -23.77 7.75
CA ASP A 280 11.80 -23.64 7.22
C ASP A 280 10.90 -22.69 8.02
N ILE A 281 10.83 -21.42 7.60
CA ILE A 281 9.80 -20.52 8.13
C ILE A 281 8.47 -21.14 7.71
N ASP A 282 7.75 -21.69 8.68
CA ASP A 282 6.47 -22.33 8.42
C ASP A 282 5.56 -21.38 7.64
N ALA A 283 4.89 -21.92 6.62
CA ALA A 283 4.06 -21.15 5.69
C ALA A 283 2.93 -20.39 6.39
N THR A 284 2.51 -20.84 7.58
CA THR A 284 1.48 -20.15 8.37
C THR A 284 2.03 -19.00 9.22
N THR A 285 3.36 -18.85 9.31
CA THR A 285 4.02 -17.87 10.18
C THR A 285 3.64 -16.44 9.80
N THR A 286 3.11 -15.67 10.74
CA THR A 286 2.84 -14.24 10.59
C THR A 286 3.84 -13.41 11.40
N GLU A 287 3.98 -12.14 11.05
CA GLU A 287 4.82 -11.18 11.74
C GLU A 287 4.03 -9.93 12.11
N THR A 288 4.16 -9.53 13.38
CA THR A 288 3.60 -8.29 13.92
C THR A 288 4.74 -7.36 14.33
N TYR A 289 4.75 -6.15 13.79
CA TYR A 289 5.63 -5.08 14.25
C TYR A 289 4.82 -4.02 15.00
N MET A 290 5.32 -3.60 16.16
CA MET A 290 4.75 -2.56 17.00
C MET A 290 5.85 -1.56 17.34
N GLY A 291 5.78 -0.34 16.83
CA GLY A 291 6.79 0.66 17.14
C GLY A 291 6.70 1.90 16.27
N GLU A 292 7.85 2.55 16.14
CA GLU A 292 8.01 3.79 15.40
C GLU A 292 8.17 3.57 13.89
N TRP A 293 7.71 4.56 13.14
CA TRP A 293 7.65 4.62 11.69
C TRP A 293 8.10 5.99 11.21
N LYS A 294 8.88 6.01 10.14
CA LYS A 294 9.29 7.24 9.46
C LYS A 294 9.27 6.99 7.96
N ASN A 295 8.40 7.73 7.27
CA ASN A 295 8.29 7.72 5.81
C ASN A 295 8.18 6.28 5.27
N ASP A 296 7.18 5.56 5.75
CA ASP A 296 6.88 4.16 5.38
C ASP A 296 7.88 3.09 5.84
N LYS A 297 8.87 3.45 6.65
CA LYS A 297 9.88 2.52 7.15
C LYS A 297 9.83 2.40 8.67
N ARG A 298 10.08 1.21 9.21
CA ARG A 298 10.36 1.02 10.64
C ARG A 298 11.62 1.80 10.98
N ALA A 299 11.53 2.61 12.03
CA ALA A 299 12.61 3.46 12.51
C ALA A 299 12.48 3.59 14.03
N GLY A 300 13.48 4.16 14.71
CA GLY A 300 13.38 4.43 16.15
C GLY A 300 13.34 3.14 16.97
N PHE A 301 12.45 3.07 17.96
CA PHE A 301 12.29 1.87 18.79
C PHE A 301 11.07 1.05 18.37
N GLY A 302 11.18 -0.28 18.48
CA GLY A 302 10.05 -1.15 18.18
C GLY A 302 10.29 -2.62 18.48
N VAL A 303 9.18 -3.35 18.59
CA VAL A 303 9.13 -4.79 18.80
C VAL A 303 8.59 -5.46 17.55
N SER A 304 9.30 -6.48 17.07
CA SER A 304 8.80 -7.36 16.00
C SER A 304 8.67 -8.77 16.55
N GLU A 305 7.53 -9.40 16.35
CA GLU A 305 7.21 -10.71 16.88
C GLU A 305 6.61 -11.57 15.76
N ARG A 306 7.08 -12.81 15.64
CA ARG A 306 6.50 -13.80 14.74
C ARG A 306 5.63 -14.77 15.52
N SER A 307 4.61 -15.32 14.88
CA SER A 307 3.79 -16.38 15.47
C SER A 307 4.58 -17.66 15.82
N SER A 308 5.73 -17.87 15.18
CA SER A 308 6.71 -18.92 15.54
C SER A 308 7.42 -18.70 16.89
N GLY A 309 7.25 -17.55 17.54
CA GLY A 309 7.93 -17.19 18.79
C GLY A 309 9.22 -16.36 18.61
N LEU A 310 9.75 -16.22 17.39
CA LEU A 310 10.88 -15.32 17.13
C LEU A 310 10.48 -13.87 17.43
N LYS A 311 11.20 -13.22 18.34
CA LYS A 311 10.94 -11.84 18.76
C LYS A 311 12.21 -11.01 18.72
N TYR A 312 12.12 -9.77 18.22
CA TYR A 312 13.18 -8.77 18.32
C TYR A 312 12.67 -7.52 19.03
N GLU A 313 13.45 -7.03 19.99
CA GLU A 313 13.18 -5.81 20.76
C GLU A 313 14.42 -4.92 20.67
N GLY A 314 14.29 -3.73 20.09
CA GLY A 314 15.40 -2.79 20.02
C GLY A 314 15.19 -1.64 19.04
N GLU A 315 16.31 -1.12 18.55
CA GLU A 315 16.36 -0.01 17.61
C GLU A 315 16.20 -0.46 16.15
N TRP A 316 15.57 0.38 15.35
CA TRP A 316 15.27 0.19 13.94
C TRP A 316 15.76 1.38 13.14
N LEU A 317 16.32 1.10 11.96
CA LEU A 317 16.68 2.10 10.97
C LEU A 317 16.36 1.57 9.58
N ASP A 318 15.51 2.29 8.86
CA ASP A 318 15.14 1.98 7.48
C ASP A 318 14.69 0.51 7.27
N ASN A 319 13.77 0.02 8.11
CA ASN A 319 13.28 -1.37 8.15
C ASN A 319 14.27 -2.42 8.68
N LEU A 320 15.49 -2.05 9.04
CA LEU A 320 16.54 -2.97 9.51
C LEU A 320 16.74 -2.85 11.02
N ARG A 321 17.03 -3.97 11.68
CA ARG A 321 17.51 -3.99 13.06
C ARG A 321 18.83 -3.21 13.12
N HIS A 322 18.91 -2.26 14.03
CA HIS A 322 20.02 -1.33 14.19
C HIS A 322 20.30 -1.11 15.68
N GLY A 323 21.35 -0.34 16.00
CA GLY A 323 21.58 0.13 17.37
C GLY A 323 21.78 -1.03 18.34
N TYR A 324 21.12 -0.99 19.50
CA TYR A 324 21.14 -2.07 20.48
C TYR A 324 19.78 -2.77 20.55
N GLY A 325 19.79 -4.07 20.81
CA GLY A 325 18.58 -4.85 20.96
C GLY A 325 18.82 -6.29 21.38
N CYS A 326 17.73 -7.03 21.50
CA CYS A 326 17.68 -8.43 21.89
C CYS A 326 16.77 -9.20 20.93
N THR A 327 17.29 -10.26 20.33
CA THR A 327 16.48 -11.24 19.59
C THR A 327 16.25 -12.44 20.51
N THR A 328 15.00 -12.81 20.76
CA THR A 328 14.62 -14.07 21.44
C THR A 328 14.19 -15.06 20.37
N LEU A 329 14.88 -16.20 20.30
CA LEU A 329 14.60 -17.30 19.39
C LEU A 329 13.40 -18.13 19.89
N PRO A 330 12.77 -18.96 19.02
CA PRO A 330 11.65 -19.82 19.41
C PRO A 330 11.95 -20.78 20.57
N ASP A 331 13.21 -21.20 20.72
CA ASP A 331 13.70 -22.05 21.82
C ASP A 331 13.93 -21.26 23.14
N GLY A 332 13.68 -19.95 23.14
CA GLY A 332 13.89 -19.04 24.27
C GLY A 332 15.32 -18.49 24.39
N LYS A 333 16.26 -18.92 23.55
CA LYS A 333 17.63 -18.40 23.55
C LYS A 333 17.66 -16.93 23.12
N LYS A 334 18.48 -16.13 23.80
CA LYS A 334 18.60 -14.69 23.56
C LYS A 334 19.91 -14.32 22.89
N GLU A 335 19.80 -13.50 21.85
CA GLU A 335 20.91 -12.89 21.12
C GLU A 335 20.86 -11.37 21.32
N GLU A 336 21.67 -10.89 22.27
CA GLU A 336 21.73 -9.49 22.67
C GLU A 336 23.02 -8.81 22.22
N GLY A 337 22.91 -7.52 21.87
CA GLY A 337 24.07 -6.69 21.60
C GLY A 337 23.78 -5.60 20.58
N LYS A 338 24.84 -5.19 19.89
CA LYS A 338 24.77 -4.12 18.88
C LYS A 338 24.46 -4.70 17.51
N TYR A 339 23.38 -4.25 16.87
CA TYR A 339 22.98 -4.59 15.52
C TYR A 339 23.42 -3.53 14.51
N ARG A 340 23.84 -3.97 13.33
CA ARG A 340 24.07 -3.12 12.15
C ARG A 340 23.51 -3.84 10.92
N HIS A 341 22.48 -3.26 10.31
CA HIS A 341 21.82 -3.80 9.11
C HIS A 341 21.38 -5.25 9.29
N ASN A 342 20.56 -5.52 10.31
CA ASN A 342 20.12 -6.86 10.72
C ASN A 342 21.19 -7.78 11.34
N VAL A 343 22.48 -7.46 11.26
CA VAL A 343 23.55 -8.32 11.76
C VAL A 343 23.95 -7.95 13.18
N LEU A 344 23.97 -8.94 14.08
CA LEU A 344 24.55 -8.80 15.41
C LEU A 344 26.08 -8.73 15.32
N VAL A 345 26.66 -7.61 15.75
CA VAL A 345 28.11 -7.38 15.72
C VAL A 345 28.77 -8.18 16.85
N LYS A 346 29.26 -9.38 16.55
CA LYS A 346 30.08 -10.18 17.48
C LYS A 346 31.46 -9.53 17.62
N GLY A 347 31.83 -9.11 18.83
CA GLY A 347 33.15 -8.54 19.08
C GLY A 347 34.26 -9.57 18.85
N MET A 348 35.28 -9.23 18.06
CA MET A 348 36.50 -10.04 17.97
C MET A 348 37.09 -10.22 19.38
N LYS A 349 37.15 -11.45 19.88
CA LYS A 349 37.77 -11.78 21.17
C LYS A 349 39.25 -11.43 21.14
N LYS A 350 39.63 -10.20 21.49
CA LYS A 350 40.98 -9.89 21.96
C LYS A 350 40.97 -10.05 23.48
N ARG A 351 41.78 -11.00 23.96
CA ARG A 351 41.96 -11.39 25.38
C ARG A 351 42.20 -10.18 26.28
N VAL A 352 41.15 -9.58 26.85
CA VAL A 352 41.24 -8.63 27.97
C VAL A 352 39.91 -8.62 28.74
N ILE A 353 40.00 -8.62 30.07
CA ILE A 353 39.02 -8.47 31.16
C ILE A 353 37.57 -8.05 30.75
N PRO A 354 36.48 -8.65 31.31
CA PRO A 354 35.11 -8.53 30.81
C PRO A 354 34.39 -7.18 31.04
N LEU A 355 35.07 -6.07 31.34
CA LEU A 355 34.41 -4.77 31.61
C LEU A 355 33.55 -4.24 30.44
N LYS A 356 33.76 -4.73 29.21
CA LYS A 356 32.94 -4.36 28.04
C LYS A 356 31.54 -5.00 28.05
N SER A 357 31.32 -6.11 28.75
CA SER A 357 30.02 -6.81 28.73
C SER A 357 28.94 -6.04 29.50
N ALA A 358 29.27 -5.47 30.67
CA ALA A 358 28.32 -4.75 31.51
C ALA A 358 27.75 -3.48 30.85
N LYS A 359 28.61 -2.66 30.24
CA LYS A 359 28.18 -1.43 29.52
C LYS A 359 27.35 -1.75 28.27
N ILE A 360 27.64 -2.85 27.58
CA ILE A 360 26.84 -3.28 26.42
C ILE A 360 25.48 -3.78 26.90
N ARG A 361 25.45 -4.61 27.95
CA ARG A 361 24.20 -5.09 28.55
C ARG A 361 23.28 -3.94 28.97
N GLN A 362 23.80 -2.96 29.69
CA GLN A 362 23.02 -1.77 30.08
C GLN A 362 22.42 -1.01 28.88
N LYS A 363 23.15 -0.93 27.75
CA LYS A 363 22.64 -0.30 26.53
C LYS A 363 21.57 -1.14 25.85
N VAL A 364 21.71 -2.47 25.87
CA VAL A 364 20.68 -3.39 25.41
C VAL A 364 19.43 -3.23 26.27
N ASP A 365 19.55 -3.30 27.59
CA ASP A 365 18.43 -3.18 28.53
C ASP A 365 17.63 -1.89 28.28
N ARG A 366 18.32 -0.75 28.20
CA ARG A 366 17.69 0.54 27.88
C ARG A 366 16.97 0.55 26.53
N SER A 367 17.50 -0.15 25.55
CA SER A 367 16.92 -0.20 24.19
C SER A 367 15.74 -1.15 24.11
N VAL A 368 15.76 -2.25 24.87
CA VAL A 368 14.62 -3.15 25.07
C VAL A 368 13.50 -2.43 25.80
N GLU A 369 13.79 -1.70 26.88
CA GLU A 369 12.81 -0.83 27.56
C GLU A 369 12.24 0.24 26.63
N GLY A 370 13.08 0.84 25.78
CA GLY A 370 12.66 1.78 24.74
C GLY A 370 11.70 1.14 23.73
N ALA A 371 12.04 -0.05 23.24
CA ALA A 371 11.22 -0.83 22.32
C ALA A 371 9.86 -1.21 22.92
N GLN A 372 9.85 -1.67 24.17
CA GLN A 372 8.61 -2.04 24.87
C GLN A 372 7.70 -0.82 25.09
N ARG A 373 8.27 0.34 25.46
CA ARG A 373 7.52 1.60 25.54
C ARG A 373 6.97 2.01 24.17
N ALA A 374 7.77 1.97 23.12
CA ALA A 374 7.33 2.29 21.77
C ALA A 374 6.22 1.34 21.28
N ALA A 375 6.31 0.05 21.60
CA ALA A 375 5.28 -0.92 21.27
C ALA A 375 3.96 -0.66 22.04
N ALA A 376 4.03 -0.27 23.31
CA ALA A 376 2.85 0.12 24.08
C ALA A 376 2.17 1.38 23.48
N ILE A 377 2.95 2.39 23.11
CA ILE A 377 2.44 3.59 22.43
C ILE A 377 1.83 3.21 21.08
N ALA A 378 2.50 2.34 20.31
CA ALA A 378 1.99 1.88 19.02
C ALA A 378 0.64 1.17 19.14
N ARG A 379 0.45 0.32 20.15
CA ARG A 379 -0.86 -0.30 20.44
C ARG A 379 -1.93 0.73 20.75
N GLN A 380 -1.63 1.69 21.62
CA GLN A 380 -2.56 2.79 21.92
C GLN A 380 -2.90 3.61 20.66
N LYS A 381 -1.93 3.90 19.79
CA LYS A 381 -2.19 4.61 18.52
C LYS A 381 -2.97 3.76 17.52
N SER A 382 -2.78 2.44 17.54
CA SER A 382 -3.56 1.47 16.76
C SER A 382 -5.03 1.51 17.15
N GLU A 383 -5.35 1.58 18.45
CA GLU A 383 -6.73 1.70 18.94
C GLU A 383 -7.39 3.02 18.50
N ILE A 384 -6.64 4.13 18.56
CA ILE A 384 -7.11 5.42 18.01
C ILE A 384 -7.35 5.30 16.50
N ALA A 385 -6.44 4.66 15.77
CA ALA A 385 -6.60 4.40 14.34
C ALA A 385 -7.82 3.54 14.04
N ALA A 386 -8.11 2.51 14.84
CA ALA A 386 -9.30 1.69 14.72
C ALA A 386 -10.58 2.51 14.93
N SER A 387 -10.61 3.40 15.93
CA SER A 387 -11.73 4.32 16.16
C SER A 387 -11.96 5.27 14.96
N ARG A 388 -10.88 5.86 14.41
CA ARG A 388 -10.98 6.74 13.23
C ARG A 388 -11.37 5.97 11.97
N THR A 389 -10.92 4.72 11.86
CA THR A 389 -11.29 3.79 10.79
C THR A 389 -12.79 3.50 10.83
N ALA A 390 -13.35 3.21 12.00
CA ALA A 390 -14.79 2.99 12.16
C ALA A 390 -15.62 4.21 11.74
N HIS A 391 -15.18 5.41 12.12
CA HIS A 391 -15.84 6.65 11.69
C HIS A 391 -15.72 6.87 10.16
N ALA A 392 -14.54 6.64 9.58
CA ALA A 392 -14.33 6.72 8.14
C ALA A 392 -15.21 5.73 7.37
N LYS A 393 -15.39 4.51 7.91
CA LYS A 393 -16.29 3.49 7.36
C LYS A 393 -17.75 3.94 7.39
N ALA A 394 -18.22 4.49 8.51
CA ALA A 394 -19.58 5.04 8.61
C ALA A 394 -19.83 6.16 7.58
N LYS A 395 -18.83 7.01 7.33
CA LYS A 395 -18.90 8.05 6.28
C LYS A 395 -18.88 7.47 4.87
N ALA A 396 -18.12 6.39 4.65
CA ALA A 396 -18.13 5.67 3.38
C ALA A 396 -19.49 5.02 3.10
N GLU A 397 -20.11 4.39 4.11
CA GLU A 397 -21.47 3.83 4.03
C GLU A 397 -22.52 4.92 3.75
N GLY A 398 -22.45 6.07 4.43
CA GLY A 398 -23.31 7.21 4.14
C GLY A 398 -23.09 7.80 2.74
N SER A 399 -21.88 7.68 2.19
CA SER A 399 -21.59 8.13 0.81
C SER A 399 -22.23 7.22 -0.23
N GLU A 400 -22.49 5.95 0.09
CA GLU A 400 -23.25 5.04 -0.77
C GLU A 400 -24.72 5.49 -0.89
N GLN A 401 -25.32 5.95 0.22
CA GLN A 401 -26.67 6.55 0.19
C GLN A 401 -26.69 7.85 -0.62
N ALA A 402 -25.65 8.69 -0.47
CA ALA A 402 -25.50 9.91 -1.25
C ALA A 402 -25.35 9.61 -2.75
N ALA A 403 -24.58 8.58 -3.12
CA ALA A 403 -24.44 8.13 -4.50
C ALA A 403 -25.76 7.58 -5.05
N GLN A 404 -26.52 6.80 -4.26
CA GLN A 404 -27.84 6.32 -4.67
C GLN A 404 -28.82 7.47 -4.91
N ALA A 405 -28.83 8.48 -4.03
CA ALA A 405 -29.60 9.71 -4.26
C ALA A 405 -29.15 10.41 -5.54
N ALA A 406 -27.84 10.61 -5.75
CA ALA A 406 -27.30 11.21 -6.96
C ALA A 406 -27.68 10.45 -8.25
N ASN A 407 -27.71 9.12 -8.21
CA ASN A 407 -28.16 8.29 -9.32
C ASN A 407 -29.66 8.46 -9.60
N ASN A 408 -30.51 8.53 -8.57
CA ASN A 408 -31.94 8.80 -8.74
C ASN A 408 -32.18 10.18 -9.37
N GLU A 409 -31.54 11.22 -8.84
CA GLU A 409 -31.64 12.59 -9.35
C GLU A 409 -31.13 12.70 -10.79
N SER A 410 -30.01 12.02 -11.10
CA SER A 410 -29.45 11.91 -12.45
C SER A 410 -30.43 11.21 -13.41
N GLY A 411 -31.07 10.13 -12.97
CA GLY A 411 -32.08 9.42 -13.76
C GLY A 411 -33.27 10.30 -14.13
N ILE A 412 -33.79 11.07 -13.17
CA ILE A 412 -34.88 12.04 -13.40
C ILE A 412 -34.43 13.14 -14.35
N ALA A 413 -33.23 13.70 -14.14
CA ALA A 413 -32.66 14.71 -15.03
C ALA A 413 -32.53 14.21 -16.47
N ARG A 414 -32.10 12.95 -16.68
CA ARG A 414 -31.97 12.33 -18.00
C ARG A 414 -33.31 12.08 -18.67
N MET A 415 -34.32 11.62 -17.94
CA MET A 415 -35.68 11.49 -18.48
C MET A 415 -36.24 12.84 -18.90
N MET A 416 -36.13 13.85 -18.04
CA MET A 416 -36.58 15.21 -18.33
C MET A 416 -35.87 15.80 -19.56
N ALA A 417 -34.55 15.65 -19.66
CA ALA A 417 -33.80 16.15 -20.80
C ALA A 417 -34.23 15.49 -22.13
N ARG A 418 -34.55 14.18 -22.12
CA ARG A 418 -35.05 13.47 -23.31
C ARG A 418 -36.43 13.97 -23.74
N GLU A 419 -37.31 14.29 -22.80
CA GLU A 419 -38.62 14.85 -23.09
C GLU A 419 -38.53 16.28 -23.64
N LEU A 420 -37.65 17.10 -23.08
CA LEU A 420 -37.48 18.50 -23.46
C LEU A 420 -36.68 18.68 -24.77
N SER A 421 -35.71 17.82 -25.03
CA SER A 421 -34.84 17.88 -26.20
C SER A 421 -34.37 16.47 -26.60
N PRO A 422 -35.14 15.74 -27.42
CA PRO A 422 -34.82 14.36 -27.83
C PRO A 422 -33.47 14.23 -28.55
N ASP A 423 -33.07 15.27 -29.29
CA ASP A 423 -31.80 15.31 -30.04
C ASP A 423 -30.60 15.74 -29.18
N PHE A 424 -30.81 15.95 -27.87
CA PHE A 424 -29.74 16.35 -26.96
C PHE A 424 -28.81 15.17 -26.68
N TYR A 425 -27.55 15.31 -27.08
CA TYR A 425 -26.52 14.31 -26.84
C TYR A 425 -26.16 14.24 -25.35
N GLN A 426 -26.37 13.06 -24.76
CA GLN A 426 -26.05 12.73 -23.36
C GLN A 426 -24.84 11.78 -23.38
N PRO A 427 -23.62 12.22 -23.03
CA PRO A 427 -22.42 11.38 -23.05
C PRO A 427 -22.41 10.30 -21.96
N GLY A 428 -23.32 10.38 -20.98
CA GLY A 428 -23.35 9.56 -19.76
C GLY A 428 -24.37 8.44 -19.76
#